data_AF-A0A849SG50-F1
#
_entry.id   AF-A0A849SG50-F1
#
_cell.length_a   1.000
_cell.length_b   1.000
_cell.length_c   1.000
_cell.angle_alpha   90.00
_cell.angle_beta   90.00
_cell.angle_gamma   90.00
#
_symmetry.space_group_name_H-M   'P 1'
#
loop_
_entity.id
_entity.type
_entity.pdbx_description
1 polymer ?
#
loop_
_entity_poly.entity_id
_entity_poly.type
_entity_poly.pdbx_seq_one_letter_code
_entity_poly.pdbx_strand_id
1 'polypeptide(L)'
;MLKPNLSLLIAHPAHFFGLGFGSGLAPKAPGTFGTLVSFPLFWLIAHYSFSTQLIIIAALFIIGIYICDITGKALGVSDHGGIVWDEIVAMMLVLAFTPLDWILWPAAFLLFRLFDIWKPFPISYFDAKLKNGFGVMFDD
;
A
#
# COMPACT_ATOMS: atom_id res chain seq x y z
N MET A 1 18.02 5.41 -10.24
CA MET A 1 17.00 4.56 -9.58
C MET A 1 17.47 3.12 -9.64
N LEU A 2 17.48 2.43 -8.50
CA LEU A 2 17.75 1.00 -8.45
C LEU A 2 16.48 0.23 -8.81
N LYS A 3 16.62 -0.88 -9.53
CA LYS A 3 15.50 -1.80 -9.73
C LYS A 3 15.30 -2.62 -8.45
N PRO A 4 14.09 -2.68 -7.89
CA PRO A 4 13.82 -3.52 -6.73
C PRO A 4 14.09 -4.98 -7.11
N ASN A 5 14.78 -5.70 -6.22
CA ASN A 5 15.17 -7.09 -6.40
C ASN A 5 15.19 -7.82 -5.05
N LEU A 6 15.43 -9.13 -5.09
CA LEU A 6 15.44 -9.94 -3.88
C LEU A 6 16.52 -9.51 -2.87
N SER A 7 17.67 -9.05 -3.35
CA SER A 7 18.76 -8.56 -2.47
C SER A 7 18.33 -7.33 -1.69
N LEU A 8 17.60 -6.40 -2.32
CA LEU A 8 17.05 -5.22 -1.64
C LEU A 8 15.96 -5.62 -0.64
N LEU A 9 15.06 -6.53 -1.03
CA LEU A 9 13.94 -7.00 -0.21
C LEU A 9 14.41 -7.49 1.17
N ILE A 10 15.50 -8.27 1.21
CA ILE A 10 16.01 -8.87 2.45
C ILE A 10 17.04 -8.00 3.18
N ALA A 11 17.49 -6.90 2.57
CA ALA A 11 18.55 -6.07 3.15
C ALA A 11 18.10 -5.28 4.39
N HIS A 12 16.80 -4.99 4.51
CA HIS A 12 16.24 -4.24 5.64
C HIS A 12 14.76 -4.57 5.85
N PRO A 13 14.25 -4.63 7.10
CA PRO A 13 12.83 -4.91 7.37
C PRO A 13 11.88 -3.93 6.66
N ALA A 14 12.25 -2.65 6.56
CA ALA A 14 11.45 -1.67 5.82
C ALA A 14 11.31 -2.05 4.34
N HIS A 15 12.33 -2.62 3.69
CA HIS A 15 12.22 -3.04 2.28
C HIS A 15 11.33 -4.26 2.14
N PHE A 16 11.40 -5.19 3.10
CA PHE A 16 10.54 -6.36 3.14
C PHE A 16 9.05 -5.98 3.16
N PHE A 17 8.68 -5.05 4.05
CA PHE A 17 7.30 -4.55 4.13
C PHE A 17 6.96 -3.59 2.98
N GLY A 18 7.85 -2.64 2.66
CA GLY A 18 7.65 -1.65 1.62
C GLY A 18 7.40 -2.27 0.25
N LEU A 19 8.12 -3.35 -0.09
CA LEU A 19 7.93 -4.11 -1.32
C LEU A 19 6.83 -5.18 -1.19
N GLY A 20 5.94 -5.05 -0.20
CA GLY A 20 4.77 -5.90 0.00
C GLY A 20 5.12 -7.39 0.10
N PHE A 21 6.10 -7.76 0.92
CA PHE A 21 6.55 -9.15 1.11
C PHE A 21 7.08 -9.80 -0.18
N GLY A 22 7.50 -8.98 -1.16
CA GLY A 22 7.98 -9.40 -2.47
C GLY A 22 6.96 -9.22 -3.60
N SER A 23 5.70 -8.88 -3.32
CA SER A 23 4.69 -8.58 -4.36
C SER A 23 5.09 -7.37 -5.23
N GLY A 24 5.75 -6.38 -4.64
CA GLY A 24 6.32 -5.23 -5.33
C GLY A 24 7.49 -5.56 -6.28
N LEU A 25 7.98 -6.79 -6.27
CA LEU A 25 8.96 -7.31 -7.24
C LEU A 25 8.32 -7.83 -8.53
N ALA A 26 6.98 -7.88 -8.61
CA ALA A 26 6.30 -8.42 -9.77
C ALA A 26 6.68 -7.62 -11.05
N PRO A 27 6.99 -8.31 -12.17
CA PRO A 27 7.52 -7.66 -13.37
C PRO A 27 6.50 -6.78 -14.09
N LYS A 28 5.21 -6.97 -13.81
CA LYS A 28 4.09 -6.23 -14.41
C LYS A 28 3.08 -5.89 -13.33
N ALA A 29 2.59 -4.65 -13.33
CA ALA A 29 1.62 -4.14 -12.38
C ALA A 29 1.90 -4.56 -10.91
N PRO A 30 3.11 -4.27 -10.39
CA PRO A 30 3.47 -4.55 -8.99
C PRO A 30 2.40 -4.10 -7.99
N GLY A 31 1.79 -2.95 -8.23
CA GLY A 31 0.70 -2.48 -7.40
C GLY A 31 -0.52 -3.43 -7.34
N THR A 32 -0.91 -4.04 -8.46
CA THR A 32 -1.98 -5.04 -8.46
C THR A 32 -1.65 -6.22 -7.53
N PHE A 33 -0.40 -6.69 -7.54
CA PHE A 33 0.04 -7.76 -6.65
C PHE A 33 0.14 -7.30 -5.19
N GLY A 34 0.60 -6.07 -4.95
CA GLY A 34 0.61 -5.44 -3.63
C GLY A 34 -0.79 -5.32 -3.05
N THR A 35 -1.71 -4.71 -3.79
CA THR A 35 -3.11 -4.58 -3.40
C THR A 35 -3.75 -5.95 -3.09
N LEU A 36 -3.41 -7.03 -3.82
CA LEU A 36 -3.90 -8.39 -3.50
C LEU A 36 -3.40 -8.92 -2.15
N VAL A 37 -2.23 -8.48 -1.67
CA VAL A 37 -1.71 -8.86 -0.34
C VAL A 37 -2.57 -8.27 0.79
N SER A 38 -3.32 -7.19 0.54
CA SER A 38 -4.25 -6.63 1.54
C SER A 38 -5.31 -7.64 2.00
N PHE A 39 -5.77 -8.57 1.15
CA PHE A 39 -6.83 -9.52 1.49
C PHE A 39 -6.42 -10.48 2.62
N PRO A 40 -5.32 -11.26 2.50
CA PRO A 40 -4.89 -12.12 3.60
C PRO A 40 -4.49 -11.30 4.84
N LEU A 41 -3.93 -10.10 4.69
CA LEU A 41 -3.59 -9.26 5.86
C LEU A 41 -4.83 -8.73 6.57
N PHE A 42 -5.86 -8.30 5.83
CA PHE A 42 -7.14 -7.88 6.40
C PHE A 42 -7.86 -9.05 7.06
N TRP A 43 -7.78 -10.25 6.49
CA TRP A 43 -8.34 -11.46 7.08
C TRP A 43 -7.80 -11.73 8.49
N LEU A 44 -6.53 -11.40 8.77
CA LEU A 44 -5.93 -11.54 10.10
C LEU A 44 -6.53 -10.58 11.15
N ILE A 45 -7.25 -9.55 10.73
CA ILE A 45 -7.87 -8.57 11.63
C ILE A 45 -9.40 -8.51 11.51
N ALA A 46 -9.98 -9.23 10.55
CA ALA A 46 -11.41 -9.18 10.22
C ALA A 46 -12.32 -9.62 11.39
N HIS A 47 -11.83 -10.46 12.31
CA HIS A 47 -12.57 -10.91 13.49
C HIS A 47 -12.60 -9.89 14.63
N TYR A 48 -11.78 -8.83 14.59
CA TYR A 48 -11.80 -7.78 15.59
C TYR A 48 -12.97 -6.81 15.38
N SER A 49 -13.29 -6.03 16.42
CA SER A 49 -14.28 -4.95 16.29
C SER A 49 -13.84 -3.92 15.24
N PHE A 50 -14.81 -3.26 14.60
CA PHE A 50 -14.54 -2.21 13.61
C PHE A 50 -13.58 -1.13 14.14
N SER A 51 -13.77 -0.67 15.38
CA SER A 51 -12.86 0.31 16.01
C SER A 51 -11.42 -0.23 16.15
N THR A 52 -11.27 -1.52 16.50
CA THR A 52 -9.95 -2.16 16.60
C THR A 52 -9.28 -2.28 15.23
N GLN A 53 -10.05 -2.62 14.18
CA GLN A 53 -9.54 -2.65 12.80
C GLN A 53 -9.00 -1.28 12.39
N LEU A 54 -9.76 -0.20 12.64
CA LEU A 54 -9.33 1.17 12.33
C LEU A 54 -8.06 1.58 13.10
N ILE A 55 -7.94 1.19 14.38
CA ILE A 55 -6.73 1.46 15.18
C ILE A 55 -5.51 0.75 14.57
N ILE A 56 -5.66 -0.52 14.18
CA ILE A 56 -4.58 -1.30 13.55
C ILE A 56 -4.18 -0.65 12.23
N ILE A 57 -5.15 -0.34 11.36
CA ILE A 57 -4.91 0.28 10.05
C ILE A 57 -4.25 1.65 10.20
N ALA A 58 -4.69 2.48 11.16
CA ALA A 58 -4.06 3.75 11.46
C ALA A 58 -2.61 3.59 11.95
N ALA A 59 -2.33 2.58 12.77
CA ALA A 59 -0.96 2.26 13.17
C ALA A 59 -0.09 1.80 11.99
N LEU A 60 -0.62 0.95 11.11
CA LEU A 60 0.06 0.51 9.88
C LEU A 60 0.32 1.68 8.93
N PHE A 61 -0.58 2.67 8.86
CA PHE A 61 -0.38 3.89 8.11
C PHE A 61 0.82 4.70 8.65
N ILE A 62 0.84 4.95 9.98
CA ILE A 62 1.92 5.72 10.62
C ILE A 62 3.27 5.02 10.46
N ILE A 63 3.31 3.70 10.64
CA ILE A 63 4.53 2.89 10.42
C ILE A 63 4.91 2.91 8.93
N GLY A 64 3.91 2.91 8.04
CA GLY A 64 4.06 2.98 6.59
C GLY A 64 4.85 4.21 6.12
N ILE A 65 4.63 5.37 6.74
CA ILE A 65 5.38 6.60 6.44
C ILE A 65 6.89 6.35 6.54
N TYR A 66 7.34 5.70 7.62
CA TYR A 66 8.74 5.35 7.80
C TYR A 66 9.20 4.27 6.80
N ILE A 67 8.39 3.24 6.58
CA ILE A 67 8.69 2.14 5.65
C ILE A 67 8.92 2.66 4.22
N CYS A 68 8.01 3.49 3.73
CA CYS A 68 8.05 4.07 2.39
C CYS A 68 9.22 5.06 2.26
N ASP A 69 9.49 5.87 3.28
CA ASP A 69 10.63 6.80 3.27
C ASP A 69 11.98 6.08 3.20
N ILE A 70 12.20 5.05 4.03
CA ILE A 70 13.45 4.26 4.01
C ILE A 70 13.60 3.51 2.68
N THR A 71 12.53 2.89 2.19
CA THR A 71 12.57 2.11 0.94
C THR A 71 12.74 2.99 -0.29
N GLY A 72 12.06 4.14 -0.34
CA GLY A 72 12.22 5.13 -1.40
C GLY A 72 13.63 5.70 -1.45
N LYS A 73 14.23 6.01 -0.30
CA LYS A 73 15.64 6.42 -0.23
C LYS A 73 16.58 5.35 -0.76
N ALA A 74 16.35 4.08 -0.43
CA ALA A 74 17.16 2.98 -0.92
C ALA A 74 17.00 2.76 -2.45
N LEU A 75 15.82 3.00 -3.00
CA LEU A 75 15.56 2.94 -4.45
C LEU A 75 16.05 4.19 -5.21
N GLY A 76 16.33 5.28 -4.49
CA GLY A 76 16.71 6.58 -5.02
C GLY A 76 15.53 7.36 -5.63
N VAL A 77 14.30 7.04 -5.23
CA VAL A 77 13.06 7.75 -5.61
C VAL A 77 11.99 7.51 -4.54
N SER A 78 11.28 8.55 -4.11
CA SER A 78 10.35 8.48 -2.96
C SER A 78 9.14 7.60 -3.21
N ASP A 79 8.61 7.59 -4.43
CA ASP A 79 7.43 6.85 -4.86
C ASP A 79 7.80 5.94 -6.04
N HIS A 80 8.56 4.87 -5.73
CA HIS A 80 8.82 3.85 -6.74
C HIS A 80 7.60 2.95 -6.81
N GLY A 81 7.05 2.66 -7.99
CA GLY A 81 5.87 1.77 -8.12
C GLY A 81 6.07 0.30 -7.68
N GLY A 82 7.20 -0.05 -7.06
CA GLY A 82 7.41 -1.33 -6.38
C GLY A 82 7.26 -1.22 -4.87
N ILE A 83 7.19 -0.01 -4.33
CA ILE A 83 6.69 0.28 -2.99
C ILE A 83 5.17 0.16 -3.11
N VAL A 84 4.58 -0.73 -2.34
CA VAL A 84 3.15 -1.08 -2.44
C VAL A 84 2.49 -1.20 -1.05
N TRP A 85 3.14 -0.64 -0.03
CA TRP A 85 2.67 -0.71 1.35
C TRP A 85 1.50 0.24 1.60
N ASP A 86 1.57 1.43 1.02
CA ASP A 86 0.47 2.37 0.81
C ASP A 86 -0.79 1.69 0.29
N GLU A 87 -0.69 1.03 -0.87
CA GLU A 87 -1.82 0.37 -1.51
C GLU A 87 -2.39 -0.76 -0.65
N ILE A 88 -1.52 -1.50 0.05
CA ILE A 88 -1.94 -2.57 0.99
C ILE A 88 -2.78 -1.97 2.11
N VAL A 89 -2.29 -0.91 2.76
CA VAL A 89 -2.94 -0.29 3.92
C VAL A 89 -4.24 0.43 3.50
N ALA A 90 -4.23 1.13 2.38
CA ALA A 90 -5.41 1.79 1.83
C ALA A 90 -6.50 0.77 1.46
N MET A 91 -6.14 -0.33 0.80
CA MET A 91 -7.10 -1.39 0.49
C MET A 91 -7.64 -2.08 1.75
N MET A 92 -6.83 -2.27 2.80
CA MET A 92 -7.33 -2.74 4.10
C MET A 92 -8.36 -1.78 4.71
N LEU A 93 -8.17 -0.47 4.56
CA LEU A 93 -9.15 0.53 4.98
C LEU A 93 -10.45 0.37 4.19
N VAL A 94 -10.37 0.25 2.86
CA VAL A 94 -11.55 0.01 2.01
C VAL A 94 -12.30 -1.25 2.46
N LEU A 95 -11.59 -2.35 2.72
CA LEU A 95 -12.20 -3.60 3.18
C LEU A 95 -12.86 -3.47 4.55
N ALA A 96 -12.34 -2.64 5.46
CA ALA A 96 -12.97 -2.38 6.77
C ALA A 96 -14.38 -1.80 6.66
N PHE A 97 -14.65 -1.01 5.62
CA PHE A 97 -15.97 -0.44 5.33
C PHE A 97 -16.82 -1.29 4.37
N THR A 98 -16.24 -2.34 3.79
CA THR A 98 -16.90 -3.18 2.79
C THR A 98 -17.42 -4.46 3.45
N PRO A 99 -18.74 -4.71 3.45
CA PRO A 99 -19.29 -5.97 3.95
C PRO A 99 -18.60 -7.17 3.30
N LEU A 100 -18.34 -8.22 4.09
CA LEU A 100 -17.76 -9.47 3.58
C LEU A 100 -18.75 -10.13 2.61
N ASP A 101 -18.54 -9.87 1.32
CA ASP A 101 -19.39 -10.34 0.24
C ASP A 101 -18.55 -10.62 -1.01
N TRP A 102 -18.90 -11.71 -1.70
CA TRP A 102 -18.14 -12.22 -2.84
C TRP A 102 -18.26 -11.36 -4.11
N ILE A 103 -19.21 -10.42 -4.17
CA ILE A 103 -19.34 -9.42 -5.23
C ILE A 103 -18.68 -8.11 -4.78
N LEU A 104 -18.97 -7.66 -3.56
CA LEU A 104 -18.51 -6.34 -3.09
C LEU A 104 -17.00 -6.27 -2.93
N TRP A 105 -16.34 -7.34 -2.50
CA TRP A 105 -14.89 -7.35 -2.31
C TRP A 105 -14.11 -7.23 -3.62
N PRO A 106 -14.41 -8.02 -4.68
CA PRO A 106 -13.84 -7.78 -6.00
C PRO A 106 -14.20 -6.41 -6.58
N ALA A 107 -15.42 -5.92 -6.38
CA ALA A 107 -15.81 -4.59 -6.83
C ALA A 107 -15.00 -3.48 -6.13
N ALA A 108 -14.79 -3.59 -4.82
CA ALA A 108 -13.97 -2.68 -4.03
C ALA A 108 -12.52 -2.67 -4.53
N PHE A 109 -11.95 -3.84 -4.83
CA PHE A 109 -10.61 -3.95 -5.41
C PHE A 109 -10.51 -3.24 -6.77
N LEU A 110 -11.45 -3.50 -7.67
CA LEU A 110 -11.45 -2.89 -9.01
C LEU A 110 -11.62 -1.37 -8.94
N LEU A 111 -12.52 -0.90 -8.06
CA LEU A 111 -12.74 0.53 -7.84
C LEU A 111 -11.52 1.19 -7.20
N PHE A 112 -10.92 0.57 -6.19
CA PHE A 112 -9.69 1.07 -5.57
C PHE A 112 -8.58 1.22 -6.62
N ARG A 113 -8.30 0.18 -7.40
CA ARG A 113 -7.29 0.25 -8.48
C ARG A 113 -7.63 1.30 -9.54
N LEU A 114 -8.91 1.49 -9.86
CA LEU A 114 -9.32 2.55 -10.79
C LEU A 114 -8.96 3.94 -10.24
N PHE A 115 -9.26 4.20 -8.97
CA PHE A 115 -9.01 5.52 -8.36
C PHE A 115 -7.54 5.77 -8.07
N ASP A 116 -6.80 4.77 -7.60
CA ASP A 116 -5.35 4.83 -7.39
C ASP A 116 -4.62 5.11 -8.72
N ILE A 117 -4.99 4.44 -9.83
CA ILE A 117 -4.36 4.71 -11.13
C ILE A 117 -4.78 6.09 -11.68
N TRP A 118 -6.02 6.52 -11.42
CA TRP A 118 -6.55 7.76 -12.00
C TRP A 118 -6.08 9.03 -11.27
N LYS A 119 -5.89 8.97 -9.94
CA LYS A 119 -5.53 10.10 -9.05
C LYS A 119 -6.24 11.42 -9.41
N PRO A 120 -7.60 11.46 -9.40
CA PRO A 120 -8.34 12.68 -9.73
C PRO A 120 -8.00 13.82 -8.76
N PHE A 121 -8.23 15.06 -9.20
CA PHE A 121 -8.12 16.22 -8.29
C PHE A 121 -9.06 16.01 -7.07
N PRO A 122 -8.60 16.28 -5.83
CA PRO A 122 -7.39 17.01 -5.44
C PRO A 122 -6.13 16.17 -5.16
N ILE A 123 -6.21 14.84 -5.26
CA ILE A 123 -5.11 13.93 -4.83
C ILE A 123 -3.84 14.18 -5.65
N SER A 124 -3.96 14.28 -6.97
CA SER A 124 -2.82 14.57 -7.87
C SER A 124 -2.09 15.89 -7.56
N TYR A 125 -2.76 16.87 -6.93
CA TYR A 125 -2.10 18.11 -6.50
C TYR A 125 -1.19 17.87 -5.29
N PHE A 126 -1.62 17.04 -4.33
CA PHE A 126 -0.84 16.73 -3.13
C PHE A 126 0.30 15.77 -3.44
N ASP A 127 0.07 14.72 -4.24
CA ASP A 127 1.12 13.83 -4.72
C ASP A 127 2.27 14.63 -5.37
N ALA A 128 1.95 15.59 -6.24
CA ALA A 128 2.97 16.43 -6.89
C ALA A 128 3.86 17.22 -5.91
N LYS A 129 3.36 17.52 -4.70
CA LYS A 129 4.04 18.38 -3.71
C LYS A 129 4.71 17.62 -2.57
N LEU A 130 4.19 16.45 -2.20
CA LEU A 130 4.64 15.68 -1.05
C LEU A 130 5.57 14.55 -1.50
N LYS A 131 6.85 14.85 -1.71
CA LYS A 131 7.86 13.87 -2.15
C LYS A 131 8.63 13.26 -0.97
N ASN A 132 7.91 12.61 -0.07
CA ASN A 132 8.42 11.90 1.10
C ASN A 132 7.52 10.69 1.42
N GLY A 133 7.89 9.87 2.41
CA GLY A 133 7.08 8.71 2.79
C GLY A 133 5.66 9.05 3.28
N PHE A 134 5.41 10.28 3.74
CA PHE A 134 4.04 10.71 4.08
C PHE A 134 3.20 10.91 2.83
N GLY A 135 3.76 11.55 1.81
CA GLY A 135 3.08 11.73 0.53
C GLY A 135 2.70 10.42 -0.14
N VAL A 136 3.59 9.42 -0.06
CA VAL A 136 3.37 8.05 -0.56
C VAL A 136 2.28 7.30 0.22
N MET A 137 2.09 7.58 1.50
CA MET A 137 0.99 6.95 2.23
C MET A 137 -0.34 7.69 2.03
N PHE A 138 -0.28 8.98 1.72
CA PHE A 138 -1.43 9.89 1.72
C PHE A 138 -2.14 9.96 0.36
N ASP A 139 -1.48 9.52 -0.71
CA ASP A 139 -2.06 9.54 -2.06
C ASP A 139 -3.06 8.39 -2.32
N ASP A 140 -2.98 7.30 -1.56
CA ASP A 140 -3.89 6.14 -1.60
C ASP A 140 -4.95 6.12 -0.48
#